data_AF-A0A7V6MXN8-F1
#
_entry.id   AF-A0A7V6MXN8-F1
#
_cell.length_a   1.000
_cell.length_b   1.000
_cell.length_c   1.000
_cell.angle_alpha   90.00
_cell.angle_beta   90.00
_cell.angle_gamma   90.00
#
_symmetry.space_group_name_H-M   'P 1'
#
loop_
_entity.id
_entity.type
_entity.pdbx_description
1 polymer ?
#
loop_
_entity_poly.entity_id
_entity_poly.type
_entity_poly.pdbx_seq_one_letter_code
_entity_poly.pdbx_strand_id
1 'polypeptide(L)' 'MTDNEKNFFNKIDVSADQIKKEFGVDLYLFLDAVSLGLRDDEIADLIGYDLDKVKKVRRRLGNISSEIGINYKKNLSK' A
#
# COMPACT_ATOMS: atom_id res chain seq x y z
N MET A 1 -20.34 13.66 -16.15
CA MET A 1 -18.87 13.57 -16.13
C MET A 1 -18.46 13.95 -14.73
N THR A 2 -18.04 12.98 -13.92
CA THR A 2 -17.80 13.20 -12.48
C THR A 2 -16.34 12.89 -12.16
N ASP A 3 -15.53 13.93 -12.18
CA ASP A 3 -14.11 13.99 -11.85
C ASP A 3 -13.83 13.82 -10.35
N ASN A 4 -14.27 12.71 -9.74
CA ASN A 4 -14.17 12.50 -8.28
C ASN A 4 -13.10 11.46 -7.85
N GLU A 5 -12.13 11.14 -8.70
CA GLU A 5 -11.15 10.08 -8.40
C GLU A 5 -9.68 10.54 -8.34
N LYS A 6 -9.41 11.84 -8.48
CA LYS A 6 -8.03 12.37 -8.56
C LYS A 6 -7.38 12.76 -7.22
N ASN A 7 -8.07 12.70 -6.08
CA ASN A 7 -7.65 13.50 -4.91
C ASN A 7 -7.17 12.75 -3.65
N PHE A 8 -7.11 11.40 -3.63
CA PHE A 8 -6.64 10.67 -2.44
C PHE A 8 -5.16 10.28 -2.49
N PHE A 9 -4.61 10.03 -3.69
CA PHE A 9 -3.18 9.73 -3.87
C PHE A 9 -2.26 10.91 -3.54
N ASN A 10 -2.79 12.14 -3.59
CA ASN A 10 -2.06 13.37 -3.22
C ASN A 10 -1.77 13.51 -1.71
N LYS A 11 -2.22 12.59 -0.84
CA LYS A 11 -2.01 12.70 0.61
C LYS A 11 -0.93 11.80 1.21
N ILE A 12 -0.46 10.79 0.49
CA ILE A 12 0.67 9.96 0.94
C ILE A 12 1.87 10.36 0.09
N ASP A 13 2.59 11.39 0.50
CA ASP A 13 3.84 11.84 -0.10
C ASP A 13 4.98 10.84 0.23
N VAL A 14 4.86 9.62 -0.29
CA VAL A 14 5.79 8.53 0.00
C VAL A 14 6.19 7.87 -1.32
N SER A 15 7.48 7.93 -1.63
CA SER A 15 8.05 7.28 -2.81
C SER A 15 8.17 5.76 -2.61
N ALA A 16 7.75 4.98 -3.60
CA ALA A 16 7.91 3.52 -3.63
C ALA A 16 9.39 3.11 -3.50
N ASP A 17 10.30 3.83 -4.16
CA ASP A 17 11.74 3.60 -4.08
C ASP A 17 12.28 3.85 -2.67
N GLN A 18 11.73 4.86 -1.98
CA GLN A 18 12.11 5.16 -0.60
C GLN A 18 11.67 4.04 0.35
N ILE A 19 10.43 3.55 0.21
CA ILE A 19 9.94 2.43 1.03
C ILE A 19 10.75 1.16 0.79
N LYS A 20 11.05 0.85 -0.47
CA LYS A 20 11.89 -0.31 -0.82
C LYS A 20 13.30 -0.19 -0.25
N LYS A 21 13.89 1.01 -0.27
CA LYS A 21 15.23 1.26 0.28
C LYS A 21 15.25 1.22 1.82
N GLU A 22 14.22 1.75 2.46
CA GLU A 22 14.16 1.90 3.93
C GLU A 22 13.71 0.62 4.63
N PHE A 23 12.74 -0.10 4.05
CA PHE A 23 12.12 -1.27 4.66
C PHE A 23 12.41 -2.57 3.93
N GLY A 24 12.91 -2.53 2.69
CA GLY A 24 13.06 -3.73 1.86
C GLY A 24 11.73 -4.35 1.43
N VAL A 25 10.65 -3.56 1.49
CA VAL A 25 9.29 -3.96 1.15
C VAL A 25 8.93 -3.35 -0.20
N ASP A 26 8.38 -4.15 -1.11
CA ASP A 26 7.80 -3.63 -2.33
C ASP A 26 6.46 -2.97 -2.01
N LEU A 27 6.39 -1.66 -2.18
CA LEU A 27 5.21 -0.87 -1.85
C LEU A 27 3.98 -1.33 -2.64
N TYR A 28 4.14 -1.64 -3.92
CA TYR A 28 3.00 -2.04 -4.77
C TYR A 28 2.44 -3.38 -4.32
N LEU A 29 3.31 -4.35 -4.06
CA LEU A 29 2.92 -5.68 -3.59
C LEU A 29 2.26 -5.61 -2.20
N PHE A 30 2.79 -4.75 -1.31
CA PHE A 30 2.17 -4.47 -0.01
C PHE A 30 0.77 -3.86 -0.17
N LEU A 31 0.60 -2.86 -1.05
CA LEU A 31 -0.70 -2.23 -1.29
C LEU A 31 -1.72 -3.17 -1.93
N ASP A 32 -1.29 -4.04 -2.85
CA ASP A 32 -2.15 -5.10 -3.39
C ASP A 32 -2.65 -6.03 -2.28
N ALA A 33 -1.76 -6.46 -1.39
CA ALA A 33 -2.13 -7.33 -0.25
C ALA A 33 -3.07 -6.63 0.75
N VAL A 34 -2.84 -5.33 1.04
CA VAL A 34 -3.76 -4.52 1.85
C VAL A 34 -5.13 -4.38 1.16
N SER A 35 -5.16 -4.21 -0.16
CA SER A 35 -6.39 -4.10 -0.96
C SER A 35 -7.22 -5.38 -0.91
N LEU A 36 -6.57 -6.53 -0.75
CA LEU A 36 -7.21 -7.84 -0.60
C LEU A 36 -7.82 -8.10 0.79
N GLY A 37 -7.71 -7.16 1.73
CA GLY A 37 -8.23 -7.38 3.09
C GLY A 37 -7.20 -7.91 4.09
N LEU A 38 -5.95 -8.13 3.67
CA LEU A 38 -4.99 -8.88 4.47
C LEU A 38 -4.47 -8.08 5.66
N ARG A 39 -4.32 -8.78 6.79
CA ARG A 39 -3.69 -8.27 8.01
C ARG A 39 -2.16 -8.34 7.90
N ASP A 40 -1.44 -7.66 8.79
CA ASP A 40 0.02 -7.56 8.71
C ASP A 40 0.73 -8.93 8.81
N ASP A 41 0.19 -9.84 9.61
CA ASP A 41 0.62 -11.25 9.71
C ASP A 41 0.46 -11.97 8.36
N GLU A 42 -0.71 -11.83 7.74
CA GLU A 42 -1.01 -12.47 6.46
C GLU A 42 -0.18 -11.89 5.31
N ILE A 43 0.07 -10.58 5.32
CA ILE A 43 0.93 -9.90 4.35
C ILE A 43 2.39 -10.37 4.50
N ALA A 44 2.87 -10.47 5.73
CA ALA A 44 4.21 -10.96 6.04
C ALA A 44 4.41 -12.39 5.54
N ASP A 45 3.45 -13.26 5.80
CA ASP A 45 3.49 -14.67 5.38
C ASP A 45 3.34 -14.81 3.86
N LEU A 46 2.45 -14.05 3.23
CA LEU A 46 2.17 -14.13 1.79
C LEU A 46 3.35 -13.65 0.95
N ILE A 47 3.95 -12.53 1.33
CA ILE A 47 5.02 -11.90 0.55
C ILE A 47 6.42 -12.35 1.01
N GLY A 48 6.52 -12.96 2.19
CA GLY A 48 7.80 -13.33 2.80
C GLY A 48 8.53 -12.13 3.40
N TYR A 49 7.80 -11.14 3.88
CA TYR A 49 8.37 -9.99 4.58
C TYR A 49 8.39 -10.22 6.09
N ASP A 50 9.31 -9.54 6.77
CA ASP A 50 9.30 -9.51 8.23
C ASP A 50 8.05 -8.75 8.70
N LEU A 51 7.29 -9.34 9.61
CA LEU A 51 6.10 -8.73 10.22
C LEU A 51 6.38 -7.33 10.78
N ASP A 52 7.56 -7.12 11.36
CA ASP A 52 7.95 -5.82 11.89
C ASP A 52 8.12 -4.77 10.78
N LYS A 53 8.65 -5.17 9.62
CA LYS A 53 8.76 -4.30 8.43
C LYS A 53 7.38 -3.95 7.88
N VAL A 54 6.50 -4.94 7.77
CA VAL A 54 5.11 -4.75 7.30
C VAL A 54 4.38 -3.74 8.18
N LYS A 55 4.46 -3.89 9.51
CA LYS A 55 3.87 -2.95 10.49
C LYS A 55 4.44 -1.54 10.36
N LYS A 56 5.75 -1.40 10.17
CA LYS A 56 6.42 -0.11 9.99
C LYS A 56 5.96 0.58 8.71
N VAL A 57 5.87 -0.15 7.59
CA VAL A 57 5.36 0.37 6.32
C VAL A 57 3.90 0.81 6.46
N ARG A 58 3.04 -0.03 7.06
CA ARG A 58 1.63 0.34 7.28
C ARG A 58 1.50 1.62 8.10
N ARG A 59 2.28 1.76 9.19
CA ARG A 59 2.34 2.99 10.01
C ARG A 59 2.85 4.19 9.22
N ARG A 60 3.90 4.01 8.43
CA ARG A 60 4.49 5.07 7.58
C ARG A 60 3.49 5.61 6.56
N LEU A 61 2.61 4.74 6.06
CA LEU A 61 1.54 5.09 5.13
C LEU A 61 0.28 5.65 5.83
N GLY A 62 0.29 5.79 7.16
CA GLY A 62 -0.83 6.37 7.91
C GLY A 62 -1.87 5.34 8.39
N ASN A 63 -1.44 4.11 8.69
CA ASN A 63 -2.30 3.01 9.13
C ASN A 63 -3.42 2.68 8.13
N ILE A 64 -3.06 2.60 6.85
CA ILE A 64 -4.00 2.23 5.80
C ILE A 64 -4.65 0.87 6.11
N SER A 65 -5.95 0.78 5.85
CA SER A 65 -6.75 -0.44 5.94
C SER A 65 -7.48 -0.66 4.62
N SER A 66 -8.06 -1.84 4.46
CA SER A 66 -8.80 -2.23 3.25
C SER A 66 -10.07 -1.40 3.05
N GLU A 67 -10.60 -0.79 4.12
CA GLU A 67 -11.72 0.17 4.08
C GLU A 67 -11.28 1.60 3.72
N ILE A 68 -10.04 1.97 4.03
CA ILE A 68 -9.43 3.18 3.47
C ILE A 68 -9.03 2.82 2.05
N GLY A 69 -10.03 2.83 1.16
CA GLY A 69 -9.90 2.48 -0.24
C GLY A 69 -8.66 3.10 -0.84
N ILE A 70 -7.60 2.31 -0.91
CA ILE A 70 -6.62 2.40 -1.98
C ILE A 70 -7.46 2.08 -3.22
N ASN A 71 -8.11 3.11 -3.75
CA ASN A 71 -8.70 3.11 -5.06
C ASN A 71 -7.54 3.03 -6.04
N TYR A 72 -6.82 1.89 -6.05
CA TYR A 72 -5.85 1.53 -7.05
C TYR A 72 -6.64 1.35 -8.33
N LYS A 73 -6.99 2.47 -8.96
CA LYS A 73 -7.22 2.51 -10.38
C LYS A 73 -5.89 2.15 -11.02
N LYS A 74 -5.68 0.85 -11.15
CA LYS A 74 -4.80 0.25 -12.14
C LYS A 74 -5.22 0.91 -13.45
N ASN A 75 -4.49 1.95 -13.88
CA ASN A 75 -4.64 2.47 -15.23
C ASN A 75 -4.13 1.36 -16.15
N LEU A 76 -5.00 0.39 -16.42
CA LEU A 76 -4.92 -0.44 -17.61
C LEU A 76 -5.18 0.51 -18.78
N SER A 77 -4.14 1.24 -19.17
CA SER A 77 -4.16 2.00 -20.41
C SER A 77 -4.34 0.98 -21.52
N LYS A 78 -5.49 1.10 -22.20
CA LYS A 78 -5.86 0.32 -23.37
C LYS A 78 -4.98 0.70 -24.57
#